data_AF-A0A4U6BJH1-F1
#
_entry.id   AF-A0A4U6BJH1-F1
#
_cell.length_a   1.000
_cell.length_b   1.000
_cell.length_c   1.000
_cell.angle_alpha   90.00
_cell.angle_beta   90.00
_cell.angle_gamma   90.00
#
_symmetry.space_group_name_H-M   'P 1'
#
loop_
_entity.id
_entity.type
_entity.pdbx_description
1 polymer ?
#
loop_
_entity_poly.entity_id
_entity_poly.type
_entity_poly.pdbx_seq_one_letter_code
_entity_poly.pdbx_strand_id
1 'polypeptide(L)'
;MLTLVVSMAFAQQHSIAQTSVPQPAEETPEMFPAGPHRDDTFYFCTACHNFKLTAAQSMNREQWDETLDWMTTKHNMPKLDGDDRKNILDYLATAFPVTSPAQQGGFKNPFLN
;
A
#
# COMPACT_ATOMS: atom_id res chain seq x y z
N MET A 1 12.41 65.90 29.33
CA MET A 1 11.48 65.36 28.31
C MET A 1 11.39 63.86 28.57
N LEU A 2 10.46 63.37 29.41
CA LEU A 2 9.06 63.04 29.08
C LEU A 2 9.01 62.28 27.74
N THR A 3 8.66 60.99 27.64
CA THR A 3 7.49 60.31 28.22
C THR A 3 7.68 58.79 28.40
N LEU A 4 7.05 58.25 29.45
CA LEU A 4 6.68 56.84 29.62
C LEU A 4 5.62 56.42 28.57
N VAL A 5 5.67 55.16 28.12
CA VAL A 5 4.53 54.30 27.74
C VAL A 5 5.02 52.84 27.89
N VAL A 6 4.81 52.20 29.03
CA VAL A 6 3.64 51.35 29.39
C VAL A 6 3.32 50.28 28.36
N SER A 7 3.81 49.07 28.68
CA SER A 7 3.12 47.78 28.65
C SER A 7 2.22 47.44 27.47
N MET A 8 2.55 46.36 26.75
CA MET A 8 1.63 45.24 26.53
C MET A 8 2.42 43.93 26.39
N ALA A 9 2.32 43.09 27.42
CA ALA A 9 2.61 41.67 27.33
C ALA A 9 1.56 41.03 26.41
N PHE A 10 2.00 40.36 25.35
CA PHE A 10 1.18 39.39 24.64
C PHE A 10 1.95 38.08 24.56
N ALA A 11 1.86 37.31 25.66
CA ALA A 11 2.01 35.87 25.60
C ALA A 11 0.80 35.32 24.81
N GLN A 12 0.90 35.28 23.48
CA GLN A 12 -0.06 34.54 22.67
C GLN A 12 0.33 33.06 22.71
N GLN A 13 -0.01 32.43 23.84
CA GLN A 13 -0.18 30.99 23.93
C GLN A 13 -1.32 30.60 22.99
N HIS A 14 -0.98 30.24 21.76
CA HIS A 14 -1.89 29.49 20.91
C HIS A 14 -1.91 28.05 21.43
N SER A 15 -2.72 27.81 22.47
CA SER A 15 -3.17 26.46 22.81
C SER A 15 -4.08 25.98 21.68
N ILE A 16 -3.47 25.35 20.69
CA ILE A 16 -4.22 24.43 19.83
C ILE A 16 -4.41 23.19 20.69
N ALA A 17 -5.60 23.01 21.24
CA ALA A 17 -6.01 21.69 21.71
C ALA A 17 -5.90 20.78 20.49
N GLN A 18 -4.82 20.00 20.42
CA GLN A 18 -4.64 18.99 19.40
C GLN A 18 -5.64 17.89 19.72
N THR A 19 -6.86 18.00 19.18
CA THR A 19 -7.70 16.84 18.97
C THR A 19 -6.89 15.91 18.09
N SER A 20 -6.32 14.86 18.69
CA SER A 20 -5.63 13.81 17.95
C SER A 20 -6.64 13.20 17.00
N VAL A 21 -6.56 13.57 15.72
CA VAL A 21 -7.21 12.82 14.66
C VAL A 21 -6.65 11.40 14.77
N PRO A 22 -7.48 10.36 14.92
CA PRO A 22 -6.99 8.98 14.89
C PRO A 22 -6.18 8.81 13.62
N GLN A 23 -4.86 8.65 13.76
CA GLN A 23 -4.00 8.33 12.62
C GLN A 23 -4.48 6.97 12.09
N PRO A 24 -4.65 6.81 10.76
CA PRO A 24 -4.81 5.49 10.19
C PRO A 24 -3.69 4.60 10.74
N ALA A 25 -4.04 3.40 11.20
CA ALA A 25 -3.03 2.45 11.66
C ALA A 25 -1.98 2.27 10.56
N GLU A 26 -0.71 2.33 10.95
CA GLU A 26 0.40 2.07 10.03
C GLU A 26 0.25 0.67 9.45
N GLU A 27 0.43 0.55 8.14
CA GLU A 27 0.38 -0.75 7.47
C GLU A 27 1.60 -1.55 7.88
N THR A 28 1.40 -2.82 8.26
CA THR A 28 2.49 -3.70 8.70
C THR A 28 2.48 -5.00 7.91
N PRO A 29 3.65 -5.66 7.72
CA PRO A 29 3.72 -6.94 7.03
C PRO A 29 2.77 -8.00 7.58
N GLU A 30 2.46 -7.98 8.87
CA GLU A 30 1.55 -8.90 9.54
C GLU A 30 0.09 -8.79 9.07
N MET A 31 -0.25 -7.72 8.34
CA MET A 31 -1.55 -7.59 7.68
C MET A 31 -1.70 -8.51 6.46
N PHE A 32 -0.58 -9.00 5.92
CA PHE A 32 -0.58 -10.05 4.91
C PHE A 32 -0.47 -11.46 5.56
N PRO A 33 -1.03 -12.52 4.94
CA PRO A 33 -0.91 -13.88 5.44
C PRO A 33 0.54 -14.31 5.71
N ALA A 34 0.79 -15.07 6.77
CA ALA A 34 2.14 -15.56 7.05
C ALA A 34 2.66 -16.46 5.93
N GLY A 35 3.91 -16.26 5.49
CA GLY A 35 4.55 -17.08 4.46
C GLY A 35 5.94 -16.57 4.07
N PRO A 36 6.73 -17.38 3.33
CA PRO A 36 8.01 -16.93 2.78
C PRO A 36 7.83 -15.69 1.91
N HIS A 37 8.76 -14.73 1.98
CA HIS A 37 8.74 -13.49 1.18
C HIS A 37 7.56 -12.54 1.46
N ARG A 38 6.83 -12.73 2.58
CA ARG A 38 5.75 -11.82 3.00
C ARG A 38 6.22 -10.38 3.09
N ASP A 39 7.29 -10.12 3.81
CA ASP A 39 7.75 -8.77 4.11
C ASP A 39 8.22 -8.06 2.84
N ASP A 40 9.02 -8.74 2.01
CA ASP A 40 9.47 -8.22 0.71
C ASP A 40 8.26 -7.87 -0.19
N THR A 41 7.28 -8.76 -0.26
CA THR A 41 6.05 -8.54 -1.04
C THR A 41 5.24 -7.38 -0.47
N PHE A 42 5.09 -7.32 0.86
CA PHE A 42 4.35 -6.27 1.54
C PHE A 42 4.94 -4.89 1.23
N TYR A 43 6.24 -4.70 1.48
CA TYR A 43 6.87 -3.39 1.26
C TYR A 43 6.88 -2.99 -0.22
N PHE A 44 7.03 -3.95 -1.13
CA PHE A 44 6.96 -3.68 -2.55
C PHE A 44 5.55 -3.27 -3.00
N CYS A 45 4.52 -4.03 -2.59
CA CYS A 45 3.14 -3.79 -3.03
C CYS A 45 2.44 -2.63 -2.31
N THR A 46 2.96 -2.17 -1.17
CA THR A 46 2.39 -1.03 -0.43
C THR A 46 3.08 0.30 -0.70
N ALA A 47 4.13 0.30 -1.54
CA ALA A 47 4.87 1.51 -1.89
C ALA A 47 4.03 2.58 -2.61
N CYS A 48 2.96 2.18 -3.29
CA CYS A 48 2.14 3.07 -4.12
C CYS A 48 0.66 3.17 -3.70
N HIS A 49 0.14 2.17 -2.98
CA HIS A 49 -1.25 2.12 -2.54
C HIS A 49 -1.39 1.23 -1.30
N ASN A 50 -2.52 1.35 -0.60
CA ASN A 50 -2.77 0.59 0.63
C ASN A 50 -2.83 -0.93 0.40
N PHE A 51 -2.47 -1.70 1.43
CA PHE A 51 -2.44 -3.17 1.41
C PHE A 51 -3.79 -3.82 1.05
N LYS A 52 -4.91 -3.15 1.37
CA LYS A 52 -6.26 -3.71 1.16
C LYS A 52 -6.58 -3.88 -0.32
N LEU A 53 -6.02 -3.03 -1.18
CA LEU A 53 -6.19 -3.18 -2.62
C LEU A 53 -5.57 -4.49 -3.10
N THR A 54 -4.33 -4.80 -2.68
CA THR A 54 -3.68 -6.08 -3.01
C THR A 54 -4.47 -7.27 -2.47
N ALA A 55 -4.91 -7.19 -1.21
CA ALA A 55 -5.65 -8.27 -0.56
C ALA A 55 -7.02 -8.58 -1.21
N ALA A 56 -7.60 -7.64 -1.94
CA ALA A 56 -8.93 -7.81 -2.56
C ALA A 56 -8.90 -8.56 -3.90
N GLN A 57 -7.74 -8.69 -4.57
CA GLN A 57 -7.74 -9.08 -5.99
C GLN A 57 -7.87 -10.59 -6.26
N SER A 58 -7.52 -11.46 -5.32
CA SER A 58 -7.68 -12.94 -5.41
C SER A 58 -7.38 -13.51 -6.81
N MET A 59 -6.11 -13.74 -7.12
CA MET A 59 -5.63 -14.12 -8.45
C MET A 59 -4.77 -15.38 -8.39
N ASN A 60 -4.73 -16.14 -9.49
CA ASN A 60 -3.74 -17.19 -9.67
C ASN A 60 -2.38 -16.56 -10.05
N ARG A 61 -1.35 -17.39 -10.16
CA ARG A 61 0.01 -16.91 -10.45
C ARG A 61 0.08 -16.13 -11.76
N GLU A 62 -0.48 -16.68 -12.83
CA GLU A 62 -0.42 -16.09 -14.17
C GLU A 62 -1.17 -14.74 -14.21
N GLN A 63 -2.30 -14.65 -13.53
CA GLN A 63 -3.10 -13.42 -13.40
C GLN A 63 -2.36 -12.34 -12.60
N TRP A 64 -1.64 -12.72 -11.54
CA TRP A 64 -0.76 -11.81 -10.82
C TRP A 64 0.38 -11.34 -11.72
N ASP A 65 0.99 -12.24 -12.49
CA ASP A 65 2.08 -11.93 -13.41
C ASP A 65 1.68 -10.87 -14.45
N GLU A 66 0.53 -11.07 -15.09
CA GLU A 66 -0.05 -10.08 -16.02
C GLU A 66 -0.35 -8.74 -15.33
N THR A 67 -0.79 -8.78 -14.07
CA THR A 67 -1.11 -7.58 -13.29
C THR A 67 0.16 -6.81 -12.93
N LEU A 68 1.25 -7.49 -12.56
CA LEU A 68 2.55 -6.85 -12.31
C LEU A 68 3.08 -6.18 -13.59
N ASP A 69 3.00 -6.86 -14.74
CA ASP A 69 3.40 -6.28 -16.04
C ASP A 69 2.54 -5.06 -16.41
N TRP A 70 1.23 -5.11 -16.14
CA TRP A 70 0.35 -3.96 -16.30
C TRP A 70 0.74 -2.79 -15.40
N MET A 71 1.02 -3.03 -14.11
CA MET A 71 1.45 -1.98 -13.18
C MET A 71 2.78 -1.36 -13.60
N THR A 72 3.74 -2.16 -14.08
CA THR A 72 4.99 -1.63 -14.61
C THR A 72 4.75 -0.76 -15.84
N THR A 73 3.94 -1.21 -16.79
CA THR A 73 3.74 -0.50 -18.07
C THR A 73 2.81 0.71 -17.99
N LYS A 74 1.79 0.68 -17.12
CA LYS A 74 0.77 1.74 -17.02
C LYS A 74 0.95 2.67 -15.83
N HIS A 75 1.55 2.17 -14.74
CA HIS A 75 1.70 2.90 -13.49
C HIS A 75 3.15 3.12 -13.09
N ASN A 76 4.10 2.77 -13.98
CA ASN A 76 5.53 2.99 -13.77
C ASN A 76 6.03 2.33 -12.46
N MET A 77 5.43 1.19 -12.09
CA MET A 77 5.95 0.35 -11.02
C MET A 77 7.34 -0.16 -11.41
N PRO A 78 8.35 -0.08 -10.53
CA PRO A 78 9.66 -0.66 -10.79
C PRO A 78 9.55 -2.12 -11.23
N LYS A 79 10.29 -2.50 -12.26
CA LYS A 79 10.25 -3.86 -12.78
C LYS A 79 10.90 -4.82 -11.78
N LEU A 80 10.19 -5.89 -11.44
CA LEU A 80 10.75 -7.04 -10.75
C LEU A 80 11.33 -8.01 -11.79
N ASP A 81 12.54 -8.51 -11.54
CA ASP A 81 13.23 -9.46 -12.40
C ASP A 81 13.84 -10.60 -11.57
N GLY A 82 14.16 -11.72 -12.23
CA GLY A 82 14.84 -12.85 -11.60
C GLY A 82 14.10 -13.42 -10.39
N ASP A 83 14.86 -13.67 -9.32
CA ASP A 83 14.35 -14.30 -8.10
C ASP A 83 13.31 -13.42 -7.38
N ASP A 84 13.43 -12.10 -7.43
CA ASP A 84 12.47 -11.20 -6.77
C ASP A 84 11.08 -11.33 -7.38
N ARG A 85 10.97 -11.32 -8.73
CA ARG A 85 9.69 -11.53 -9.42
C ARG A 85 9.13 -12.91 -9.09
N LYS A 86 9.97 -13.95 -9.15
CA LYS A 86 9.55 -15.32 -8.85
C LYS A 86 8.97 -15.43 -7.44
N ASN A 87 9.69 -14.90 -6.43
CA ASN A 87 9.35 -15.01 -5.02
C ASN A 87 8.10 -14.21 -4.66
N ILE A 88 7.96 -12.99 -5.18
CA ILE A 88 6.76 -12.15 -4.99
C ILE A 88 5.54 -12.82 -5.62
N LEU A 89 5.66 -13.35 -6.84
CA LEU A 89 4.55 -14.09 -7.46
C LEU A 89 4.19 -15.38 -6.69
N ASP A 90 5.19 -16.10 -6.16
CA ASP A 90 4.97 -17.33 -5.39
C ASP A 90 4.16 -17.00 -4.13
N TYR A 91 4.53 -15.91 -3.47
CA TYR A 91 3.82 -15.42 -2.30
C TYR A 91 2.42 -14.92 -2.64
N LEU A 92 2.25 -14.04 -3.64
CA LEU A 92 0.95 -13.47 -4.02
C LEU A 92 -0.07 -14.56 -4.38
N ALA A 93 0.33 -15.55 -5.18
CA ALA A 93 -0.57 -16.64 -5.59
C ALA A 93 -0.94 -17.58 -4.43
N THR A 94 -0.07 -17.70 -3.43
CA THR A 94 -0.30 -18.54 -2.24
C THR A 94 -1.15 -17.81 -1.19
N ALA A 95 -0.82 -16.53 -0.93
CA ALA A 95 -1.44 -15.72 0.11
C ALA A 95 -2.80 -15.15 -0.34
N PHE A 96 -2.95 -14.83 -1.62
CA PHE A 96 -4.17 -14.26 -2.21
C PHE A 96 -4.66 -15.09 -3.40
N PRO A 97 -4.99 -16.38 -3.18
CA PRO A 97 -5.38 -17.29 -4.24
C PRO A 97 -6.76 -16.93 -4.80
N VAL A 98 -7.11 -17.51 -5.95
CA VAL A 98 -8.46 -17.44 -6.48
C VAL A 98 -9.46 -18.05 -5.49
N THR A 99 -10.45 -17.27 -5.07
CA THR A 99 -11.43 -17.68 -4.06
C THR A 99 -12.75 -18.18 -4.65
N SER A 100 -12.99 -18.00 -5.96
CA SER A 100 -14.19 -18.51 -6.63
C SER A 100 -13.92 -19.18 -8.00
N PRO A 101 -14.67 -20.23 -8.39
CA PRO A 101 -14.53 -20.87 -9.70
C PRO A 101 -14.73 -19.92 -10.88
N ALA A 102 -15.57 -18.90 -10.73
CA ALA A 102 -15.83 -17.90 -11.78
C ALA A 102 -14.58 -17.08 -12.16
N GLN A 103 -13.64 -16.92 -11.22
CA GLN A 103 -12.37 -16.22 -11.45
C GLN A 103 -11.30 -17.13 -12.09
N GLN A 104 -11.53 -18.45 -12.16
CA GLN A 104 -10.57 -19.41 -12.71
C GLN A 104 -10.67 -19.55 -14.24
N GLY A 105 -11.89 -19.47 -14.80
CA GLY A 105 -12.15 -19.76 -16.21
C GLY A 105 -12.79 -18.59 -16.94
N GLY A 106 -11.99 -17.57 -17.28
CA GLY A 106 -12.49 -16.40 -18.02
C GLY A 106 -11.92 -15.06 -17.57
N PHE A 107 -10.83 -15.07 -16.79
CA PHE A 107 -10.16 -13.84 -16.41
C PHE A 107 -9.67 -13.09 -17.65
N LYS A 108 -10.31 -11.97 -17.92
CA LYS A 108 -9.72 -10.86 -18.66
C LYS A 108 -9.20 -9.92 -17.61
N ASN A 109 -7.91 -9.60 -17.68
CA ASN A 109 -7.33 -8.64 -16.77
C ASN A 109 -8.18 -7.34 -16.82
N PRO A 110 -8.89 -6.99 -15.73
CA PRO A 110 -9.84 -5.87 -15.73
C PRO A 110 -9.14 -4.51 -15.85
N PHE A 111 -7.81 -4.53 -15.81
CA PHE A 111 -6.95 -3.37 -15.93
C PHE A 111 -6.43 -3.17 -17.37
N LEU A 112 -6.51 -4.21 -18.23
CA LEU A 112 -6.17 -4.15 -19.65
C LEU A 112 -7.38 -3.72 -20.47
N ASN A 113 -7.73 -2.43 -20.39
CA ASN A 113 -8.76 -1.79 -21.22
C ASN A 113 -8.15 -1.12 -22.46
#